data_AF-A0A7C0WDU3-F1
#
_entry.id   AF-A0A7C0WDU3-F1
#
_cell.length_a   1.000
_cell.length_b   1.000
_cell.length_c   1.000
_cell.angle_alpha   90.00
_cell.angle_beta   90.00
_cell.angle_gamma   90.00
#
_symmetry.space_group_name_H-M   'P 1'
#
loop_
_entity.id
_entity.type
_entity.pdbx_description
1 polymer ?
#
loop_
_entity_poly.entity_id
_entity_poly.type
_entity_poly.pdbx_seq_one_letter_code
_entity_poly.pdbx_strand_id
1 'polypeptide(L)' 'MMLSELGETIRRLRRETGLTQEEVAEKAGISRPTLSRLEQGRFANVSVRALFIILDILDYEIELTVKNSLGLPILKQDA' A
#
# COMPACT_ATOMS: atom_id res chain seq x y z
N MET A 1 9.66 -2.33 6.96
CA MET A 1 8.54 -1.38 6.80
C MET A 1 7.48 -1.69 7.83
N MET A 2 7.04 -0.68 8.59
CA MET A 2 5.87 -0.76 9.48
C MET A 2 4.59 -0.40 8.72
N LEU A 3 3.43 -0.77 9.26
CA LEU A 3 2.13 -0.45 8.63
C LEU A 3 1.87 1.06 8.51
N SER A 4 2.38 1.87 9.44
CA SER A 4 2.31 3.33 9.36
C SER A 4 2.99 3.88 8.11
N GLU A 5 4.21 3.41 7.84
CA GLU A 5 5.01 3.81 6.68
C GLU A 5 4.33 3.39 5.36
N LEU A 6 3.69 2.22 5.33
CA LEU A 6 2.91 1.76 4.18
C LEU A 6 1.70 2.68 3.93
N GLY A 7 0.94 3.02 4.98
CA GLY A 7 -0.21 3.90 4.87
C GLY A 7 0.16 5.30 4.34
N GLU A 8 1.25 5.88 4.87
CA GLU A 8 1.77 7.17 4.40
C GLU A 8 2.25 7.10 2.95
N THR A 9 2.89 6.00 2.57
CA THR A 9 3.31 5.75 1.19
C THR A 9 2.12 5.73 0.24
N ILE A 10 1.07 4.96 0.57
CA ILE A 10 -0.17 4.89 -0.24
C ILE A 10 -0.82 6.27 -0.36
N ARG A 11 -0.87 7.04 0.74
CA ARG A 11 -1.41 8.41 0.73
C ARG A 11 -0.63 9.34 -0.20
N ARG A 12 0.70 9.24 -0.19
CA ARG A 12 1.58 10.03 -1.05
C ARG A 12 1.35 9.67 -2.53
N LEU A 13 1.40 8.39 -2.87
CA LEU A 13 1.19 7.88 -4.22
C LEU A 13 -0.19 8.27 -4.79
N ARG A 14 -1.25 8.18 -3.98
CA ARG A 14 -2.58 8.66 -4.37
C ARG A 14 -2.59 10.15 -4.72
N ARG A 15 -1.87 10.98 -3.96
CA ARG A 15 -1.79 12.43 -4.25
C ARG A 15 -0.99 12.71 -5.51
N GLU A 16 0.09 11.97 -5.76
CA GLU A 16 0.92 12.10 -6.96
C GLU A 16 0.16 11.72 -8.23
N THR A 17 -0.75 10.76 -8.14
CA THR A 17 -1.66 10.36 -9.23
C THR A 17 -2.88 11.27 -9.39
N GLY A 18 -3.05 12.27 -8.53
CA GLY A 18 -4.17 13.22 -8.58
C GLY A 18 -5.54 12.64 -8.16
N LEU A 19 -5.57 11.38 -7.70
CA LEU A 19 -6.81 10.71 -7.31
C LEU A 19 -7.28 11.19 -5.93
N THR A 20 -8.58 11.31 -5.75
CA THR A 20 -9.23 11.53 -4.45
C THR A 20 -9.33 10.23 -3.66
N GLN A 21 -9.57 10.36 -2.35
CA GLN A 21 -9.86 9.19 -1.52
C GLN A 21 -11.15 8.47 -1.96
N GLU A 22 -12.13 9.21 -2.48
CA GLU A 22 -13.40 8.62 -2.92
C GLU A 22 -13.17 7.72 -4.13
N GLU A 23 -12.44 8.19 -5.15
CA GLU A 23 -12.16 7.44 -6.37
C GLU A 23 -11.37 6.14 -6.11
N VAL A 24 -10.37 6.19 -5.24
CA VAL A 24 -9.60 4.98 -4.88
C VAL A 24 -10.47 4.03 -4.05
N ALA A 25 -11.25 4.54 -3.10
CA ALA A 25 -12.09 3.72 -2.25
C ALA A 25 -13.19 2.98 -3.05
N GLU A 26 -13.84 3.70 -3.97
CA GLU A 26 -14.84 3.14 -4.89
C GLU A 26 -14.25 2.00 -5.73
N LYS A 27 -13.14 2.25 -6.41
CA LYS A 27 -12.46 1.25 -7.24
C LYS A 27 -11.96 0.04 -6.43
N ALA A 28 -11.54 0.27 -5.19
CA ALA A 28 -11.08 -0.78 -4.27
C ALA A 28 -12.23 -1.52 -3.54
N GLY A 29 -13.49 -1.10 -3.73
CA GLY A 29 -14.65 -1.71 -3.07
C GLY A 29 -14.66 -1.52 -1.55
N ILE A 30 -14.13 -0.39 -1.06
CA ILE A 30 -14.12 -0.04 0.37
C ILE A 30 -14.74 1.32 0.61
N SER A 31 -15.08 1.62 1.86
CA SER A 31 -15.54 2.97 2.22
C SER A 31 -14.38 3.98 2.22
N ARG A 32 -14.66 5.23 1.85
CA ARG A 32 -13.69 6.33 1.98
C ARG A 32 -13.12 6.49 3.41
N PRO A 33 -13.89 6.36 4.51
CA PRO A 33 -13.33 6.31 5.86
C PRO A 33 -12.37 5.13 6.10
N THR A 34 -12.61 3.97 5.48
CA THR A 34 -11.67 2.84 5.52
C THR A 34 -10.36 3.20 4.85
N LEU A 35 -10.39 3.80 3.65
CA LEU A 35 -9.18 4.26 2.97
C LEU A 35 -8.46 5.34 3.79
N SER A 36 -9.18 6.30 4.38
CA SER A 36 -8.56 7.34 5.21
C SER A 36 -7.85 6.78 6.44
N ARG A 37 -8.36 5.71 7.05
CA ARG A 37 -7.70 5.02 8.17
C ARG A 37 -6.48 4.24 7.70
N LEU A 38 -6.59 3.55 6.57
CA LEU A 38 -5.48 2.84 5.92
C LEU A 38 -4.32 3.80 5.64
N GLU A 39 -4.59 4.98 5.06
CA GLU A 39 -3.61 6.04 4.79
C GLU A 39 -2.96 6.64 6.05
N GLN A 40 -3.50 6.34 7.23
CA GLN A 40 -2.95 6.72 8.54
C GLN A 40 -2.27 5.53 9.25
N GLY A 41 -2.03 4.43 8.54
CA GLY A 41 -1.42 3.22 9.10
C GLY A 41 -2.38 2.29 9.85
N ARG A 42 -3.69 2.55 9.81
CA ARG A 42 -4.71 1.77 10.53
C ARG A 42 -5.45 0.83 9.57
N PHE A 43 -4.95 -0.40 9.45
CA PHE A 43 -5.44 -1.42 8.51
C PHE A 43 -6.61 -2.27 9.05
N ALA A 44 -7.23 -1.87 10.16
CA ALA A 44 -8.36 -2.62 10.73
C ALA A 44 -9.49 -2.75 9.69
N ASN A 45 -9.94 -3.99 9.46
CA ASN A 45 -10.99 -4.34 8.49
C ASN A 45 -10.66 -4.01 7.02
N VAL A 46 -9.38 -3.83 6.68
CA VAL A 46 -8.92 -3.78 5.29
C VAL A 46 -8.54 -5.19 4.87
N SER A 47 -9.18 -5.72 3.83
CA SER A 47 -8.79 -7.02 3.28
C SER A 47 -7.50 -6.90 2.47
N VAL A 48 -6.73 -7.98 2.42
CA VAL A 48 -5.53 -8.05 1.56
C VAL A 48 -5.89 -7.82 0.08
N ARG A 49 -7.06 -8.31 -0.36
CA ARG A 49 -7.59 -8.03 -1.70
C ARG A 49 -7.75 -6.53 -1.96
N ALA A 50 -8.37 -5.80 -1.05
CA ALA A 50 -8.55 -4.36 -1.19
C ALA A 50 -7.20 -3.64 -1.25
N LEU A 51 -6.22 -4.07 -0.44
CA LEU A 51 -4.86 -3.54 -0.50
C LEU A 51 -4.22 -3.75 -1.88
N PHE A 52 -4.30 -4.96 -2.45
CA PHE A 52 -3.78 -5.22 -3.79
C PHE A 52 -4.44 -4.36 -4.87
N ILE A 53 -5.76 -4.20 -4.81
CA ILE A 53 -6.48 -3.34 -5.77
C ILE A 53 -6.04 -1.88 -5.62
N ILE A 54 -5.84 -1.38 -4.39
CA ILE A 54 -5.33 -0.02 -4.17
C ILE A 54 -3.93 0.14 -4.77
N LEU A 55 -3.04 -0.83 -4.59
CA LEU A 55 -1.69 -0.79 -5.16
C LEU A 55 -1.74 -0.79 -6.70
N ASP A 56 -2.57 -1.64 -7.29
CA ASP A 56 -2.79 -1.73 -8.74
C ASP A 56 -3.32 -0.41 -9.34
N ILE A 57 -4.31 0.22 -8.69
CA ILE A 57 -4.83 1.56 -9.10
C ILE A 57 -3.72 2.62 -9.12
N LEU A 58 -2.74 2.48 -8.23
CA LEU A 58 -1.64 3.42 -8.08
C LEU A 58 -0.43 3.08 -8.95
N ASP A 59 -0.49 2.00 -9.74
CA ASP A 59 0.61 1.47 -10.57
C ASP A 59 1.79 0.94 -9.72
N TYR A 60 1.47 0.26 -8.61
CA TYR A 60 2.45 -0.37 -7.72
C TYR A 60 2.06 -1.81 -7.38
N GLU A 61 3.05 -2.58 -6.97
CA GLU A 61 2.90 -3.93 -6.41
C GLU A 61 3.66 -4.08 -5.09
N ILE A 62 3.42 -5.18 -4.38
CA ILE A 62 4.13 -5.52 -3.13
C ILE A 62 4.95 -6.80 -3.34
N GLU A 63 6.25 -6.72 -3.04
CA GLU A 63 7.18 -7.84 -3.09
C GLU A 63 7.41 -8.41 -1.67
N LEU A 64 7.37 -9.74 -1.52
CA LEU A 64 7.74 -10.42 -0.29
C LEU A 64 9.19 -10.88 -0.37
N THR A 65 10.01 -10.46 0.59
CA THR A 65 11.42 -10.83 0.65
C THR A 65 11.75 -11.59 1.93
N VAL A 66 12.82 -12.39 1.90
CA VAL A 66 13.29 -13.12 3.09
C VAL A 66 13.80 -12.12 4.12
N LYS A 67 13.35 -12.25 5.37
CA LYS A 67 13.83 -11.42 6.48
C LYS A 67 15.29 -11.76 6.76
N ASN A 68 16.22 -10.90 6.32
CA ASN A 68 17.64 -11.16 6.51
C ASN A 68 18.02 -10.91 7.97
N SER A 69 18.38 -11.97 8.70
CA SER A 69 18.79 -11.90 10.11
C SER A 69 20.12 -11.16 10.32
N LEU A 70 20.84 -10.88 9.23
CA LEU A 70 22.17 -10.25 9.22
C LEU A 70 22.18 -8.79 8.74
N GLY A 71 21.03 -8.24 8.30
CA GLY A 71 20.94 -6.85 7.83
C GLY A 71 21.74 -6.54 6.55
N LEU A 72 22.27 -7.56 5.87
CA LEU A 72 23.02 -7.39 4.63
C LEU A 72 22.06 -7.20 3.44
N PRO A 73 22.39 -6.33 2.48
CA PRO A 73 21.62 -6.25 1.24
C PRO A 73 21.63 -7.61 0.55
N ILE A 74 20.46 -8.13 0.21
CA ILE A 74 20.35 -9.25 -0.74
C ILE A 74 20.74 -8.65 -2.09
N LEU A 75 21.91 -9.01 -2.60
CA LEU A 75 22.31 -8.64 -3.96
C LEU A 75 21.26 -9.23 -4.90
N LYS A 76 20.47 -8.39 -5.56
CA LYS A 76 19.65 -8.83 -6.68
C LYS A 76 20.62 -9.37 -7.73
N GLN A 77 20.62 -10.67 -7.98
CA GLN A 77 21.22 -11.22 -9.18
C GLN A 77 20.24 -10.90 -10.30
N ASP A 78 20.53 -9.82 -11.02
CA ASP A 78 19.85 -9.54 -12.27
C ASP A 78 20.13 -10.70 -13.24
N ALA A 79 19.06 -11.31 -13.75
CA ALA A 79 19.07 -12.31 -14.81
C ALA A 79 18.93 -11.61 -16.17
#